data_AF-A0A2T2TQJ4-F1
#
_entry.id   AF-A0A2T2TQJ4-F1
#
_cell.length_a   1.000
_cell.length_b   1.000
_cell.length_c   1.000
_cell.angle_alpha   90.00
_cell.angle_beta   90.00
_cell.angle_gamma   90.00
#
_symmetry.space_group_name_H-M   'P 1'
#
loop_
_entity.id
_entity.type
_entity.pdbx_description
1 polymer ?
#
loop_
_entity_poly.entity_id
_entity_poly.type
_entity_poly.pdbx_seq_one_letter_code
_entity_poly.pdbx_strand_id
1 'polypeptide(L)'
;MNAHWRAYHRATRSATYGFLAALPLVLCYEVLISVVNLTRPFAPVRLGAEAWLKWLLPAPMGLGLVVLVVVLGLVGAAVFYLERGRRIPLRARYFGLLVGESALYAFVVAVLVSSVVTVLFAGFAPLAAAQAPRSGGLLAQLALSIGAGVYEELLFRVLLVGGLAFAFRRVLARKRWAYLAAAVLGALLFSAAHYTGLYGDVLAAPSFVFRFLFGLALNALFLLRGFAVAAWTHALYDVMILTGLLG
;
A
#
# COMPACT_ATOMS: atom_id res chain seq x y z
N MET A 1 -29.63 -1.37 -0.58
CA MET A 1 -28.41 -1.74 0.17
C MET A 1 -28.75 -1.89 1.67
N ASN A 2 -28.59 -3.10 2.23
CA ASN A 2 -29.03 -3.44 3.59
C ASN A 2 -28.42 -2.52 4.67
N ALA A 3 -29.17 -2.22 5.73
CA ALA A 3 -28.72 -1.32 6.81
C ALA A 3 -27.39 -1.77 7.46
N HIS A 4 -27.19 -3.09 7.58
CA HIS A 4 -25.95 -3.68 8.11
C HIS A 4 -24.72 -3.38 7.23
N TRP A 5 -24.88 -3.40 5.89
CA TRP A 5 -23.80 -3.14 4.95
C TRP A 5 -23.39 -1.66 4.96
N ARG A 6 -24.37 -0.75 5.04
CA ARG A 6 -24.12 0.69 5.22
C ARG A 6 -23.36 0.97 6.51
N ALA A 7 -23.74 0.32 7.61
CA ALA A 7 -23.06 0.46 8.89
C ALA A 7 -21.62 -0.07 8.85
N TYR A 8 -21.40 -1.23 8.22
CA TYR A 8 -20.08 -1.80 7.98
C TYR A 8 -19.16 -0.86 7.18
N HIS A 9 -19.62 -0.39 6.01
CA HIS A 9 -18.85 0.53 5.17
C HIS A 9 -18.53 1.84 5.89
N ARG A 10 -19.50 2.41 6.62
CA ARG A 10 -19.27 3.66 7.36
C ARG A 10 -18.24 3.47 8.47
N ALA A 11 -18.30 2.37 9.21
CA ALA A 11 -17.38 2.08 10.29
C ALA A 11 -15.95 1.84 9.76
N THR A 12 -15.80 0.98 8.76
CA THR A 12 -14.48 0.59 8.21
C THR A 12 -13.77 1.69 7.43
N ARG A 13 -14.47 2.77 7.07
CA ARG A 13 -13.86 3.99 6.49
C ARG A 13 -13.23 4.93 7.53
N SER A 14 -13.42 4.66 8.82
CA SER A 14 -12.89 5.53 9.87
C SER A 14 -11.37 5.44 9.97
N ALA A 15 -10.73 6.47 10.51
CA ALA A 15 -9.30 6.45 10.76
C ALA A 15 -8.93 5.39 11.83
N THR A 16 -9.80 5.16 12.82
CA THR A 16 -9.66 4.09 13.81
C THR A 16 -9.58 2.70 13.17
N TYR A 17 -10.51 2.35 12.26
CA TYR A 17 -10.41 1.08 11.52
C TYR A 17 -9.20 1.07 10.60
N GLY A 18 -8.88 2.20 9.96
CA GLY A 18 -7.68 2.38 9.15
C GLY A 18 -6.40 2.00 9.91
N PHE A 19 -6.23 2.53 11.11
CA PHE A 19 -5.08 2.27 11.97
C PHE A 19 -5.09 0.83 12.52
N LEU A 20 -6.17 0.43 13.19
CA LEU A 20 -6.24 -0.87 13.87
C LEU A 20 -6.16 -2.05 12.91
N ALA A 21 -6.75 -1.93 11.71
CA ALA A 21 -6.70 -3.01 10.72
C ALA A 21 -5.37 -3.06 9.97
N ALA A 22 -4.57 -1.99 9.98
CA ALA A 22 -3.21 -2.00 9.43
C ALA A 22 -2.17 -2.56 10.40
N LEU A 23 -2.41 -2.51 11.72
CA LEU A 23 -1.49 -3.04 12.73
C LEU A 23 -1.07 -4.50 12.49
N PRO A 24 -1.97 -5.45 12.14
CA PRO A 24 -1.56 -6.81 11.84
C PRO A 24 -0.57 -6.91 10.68
N LEU A 25 -0.73 -6.09 9.64
CA LEU A 25 0.21 -6.06 8.51
C LEU A 25 1.58 -5.51 8.93
N VAL A 26 1.60 -4.43 9.71
CA VAL A 26 2.84 -3.85 10.26
C VAL A 26 3.58 -4.89 11.12
N LEU A 27 2.88 -5.49 12.08
CA LEU A 27 3.49 -6.48 12.98
C LEU A 27 3.97 -7.71 12.22
N CYS A 28 3.19 -8.20 11.26
CA CYS A 28 3.57 -9.34 10.44
C CYS A 28 4.81 -9.03 9.60
N TYR A 29 4.86 -7.86 8.96
CA TYR A 29 6.04 -7.40 8.24
C TYR A 29 7.27 -7.36 9.14
N GLU A 30 7.21 -6.65 10.27
CA GLU A 30 8.35 -6.41 11.14
C GLU A 30 8.89 -7.70 11.75
N VAL A 31 8.01 -8.64 12.11
CA VAL A 31 8.42 -9.96 12.58
C VAL A 31 9.10 -10.75 11.47
N LEU A 32 8.46 -10.86 10.30
CA LEU A 32 8.98 -11.66 9.19
C LEU A 32 10.32 -11.11 8.67
N ILE A 33 10.42 -9.79 8.49
CA ILE A 33 11.64 -9.17 7.99
C ILE A 33 12.78 -9.25 9.02
N SER A 34 12.46 -9.17 10.32
CA SER A 34 13.45 -9.40 11.38
C SER A 34 13.99 -10.83 11.32
N VAL A 35 13.11 -11.84 11.21
CA VAL A 35 13.52 -13.25 11.09
C VAL A 35 14.40 -13.47 9.85
N VAL A 36 14.01 -12.90 8.71
CA VAL A 36 14.81 -12.98 7.47
C VAL A 36 16.20 -12.37 7.69
N ASN A 37 16.28 -11.21 8.32
CA ASN A 37 17.53 -10.47 8.49
C ASN A 37 18.44 -11.06 9.59
N LEU A 38 17.92 -11.85 10.54
CA LEU A 38 18.76 -12.62 11.47
C LEU A 38 19.74 -13.54 10.73
N THR A 39 19.34 -14.06 9.57
CA THR A 39 20.17 -14.94 8.73
C THR A 39 21.03 -14.19 7.71
N ARG A 40 20.93 -12.85 7.65
CA ARG A 40 21.56 -12.00 6.61
C ARG A 40 22.17 -10.70 7.17
N PRO A 41 23.08 -10.76 8.17
CA PRO A 41 23.57 -9.57 8.86
C PRO A 41 24.32 -8.58 7.97
N PHE A 42 24.96 -9.05 6.88
CA PHE A 42 25.76 -8.21 5.98
C PHE A 42 25.03 -7.78 4.69
N ALA A 43 23.82 -8.29 4.46
CA ALA A 43 23.01 -7.96 3.29
C ALA A 43 21.51 -7.99 3.66
N PRO A 44 21.06 -7.10 4.57
CA PRO A 44 19.69 -7.11 5.05
C PRO A 44 18.71 -6.76 3.92
N VAL A 45 17.62 -7.49 3.87
CA VAL A 45 16.48 -7.22 2.99
C VAL A 45 15.59 -6.17 3.66
N ARG A 46 15.15 -5.18 2.89
CA ARG A 46 14.24 -4.14 3.35
C ARG A 46 13.38 -3.63 2.20
N LEU A 47 12.18 -3.17 2.53
CA LEU A 47 11.29 -2.55 1.57
C LEU A 47 11.77 -1.13 1.21
N GLY A 48 11.69 -0.76 -0.08
CA GLY A 48 12.13 0.55 -0.56
C GLY A 48 11.38 1.72 0.10
N ALA A 49 10.05 1.65 0.19
CA ALA A 49 9.26 2.70 0.85
C ALA A 49 9.55 2.82 2.35
N GLU A 50 9.78 1.70 3.05
CA GLU A 50 10.23 1.73 4.44
C GLU A 50 11.60 2.41 4.55
N ALA A 51 12.53 2.11 3.64
CA ALA A 51 13.83 2.76 3.61
C ALA A 51 13.66 4.28 3.44
N TRP A 52 12.86 4.75 2.48
CA TRP A 52 12.63 6.19 2.30
C TRP A 52 11.96 6.86 3.51
N LEU A 53 11.02 6.19 4.17
CA LEU A 53 10.42 6.71 5.41
C LEU A 53 11.46 6.83 6.53
N LYS A 54 12.39 5.87 6.64
CA LYS A 54 13.49 5.91 7.61
C LYS A 54 14.54 6.99 7.31
N TRP A 55 14.64 7.49 6.07
CA TRP A 55 15.46 8.68 5.76
C TRP A 55 14.87 9.96 6.37
N LEU A 56 13.54 10.05 6.51
CA LEU A 56 12.89 11.19 7.18
C LEU A 56 13.03 11.13 8.70
N LEU A 57 13.18 9.92 9.25
CA LEU A 57 13.31 9.66 10.67
C LEU A 57 14.51 8.73 10.95
N PRO A 58 15.76 9.20 10.73
CA PRO A 58 16.94 8.35 10.89
C PRO A 58 17.07 7.93 12.36
N ALA A 59 17.20 6.62 12.56
CA ALA A 59 17.39 6.03 13.88
C ALA A 59 18.81 5.45 13.99
N PRO A 60 19.51 5.66 15.11
CA PRO A 60 20.71 4.89 15.44
C PRO A 60 20.44 3.39 15.35
N MET A 61 21.47 2.62 14.99
CA MET A 61 21.38 1.16 14.89
C MET A 61 20.83 0.57 16.20
N GLY A 62 19.86 -0.34 16.08
CA GLY A 62 19.21 -0.99 17.24
C GLY A 62 17.98 -0.27 17.80
N LEU A 63 17.73 0.99 17.45
CA LEU A 63 16.54 1.74 17.94
C LEU A 63 15.32 1.64 17.02
N GLY A 64 15.37 0.81 15.97
CA GLY A 64 14.29 0.68 14.98
C GLY A 64 12.94 0.32 15.60
N LEU A 65 12.91 -0.61 16.56
CA LEU A 65 11.67 -1.00 17.26
C LEU A 65 11.12 0.14 18.13
N VAL A 66 11.99 0.88 18.81
CA VAL A 66 11.58 2.05 19.60
C VAL A 66 10.96 3.10 18.70
N VAL A 67 11.59 3.39 17.57
CA VAL A 67 11.05 4.35 16.59
C VAL A 67 9.70 3.88 16.05
N LEU A 68 9.56 2.60 15.71
CA LEU A 68 8.27 2.05 15.27
C LEU A 68 7.19 2.23 16.33
N VAL A 69 7.47 1.87 17.59
CA VAL A 69 6.51 2.00 18.70
C VAL A 69 6.12 3.47 18.91
N VAL A 70 7.08 4.39 18.86
CA VAL A 70 6.82 5.83 18.98
C VAL A 70 5.95 6.32 17.81
N VAL A 71 6.28 5.96 16.57
CA VAL A 71 5.48 6.34 15.40
C VAL A 71 4.06 5.78 15.47
N LEU A 72 3.90 4.49 15.79
CA LEU A 72 2.58 3.88 15.97
C LEU A 72 1.80 4.53 17.11
N GLY A 73 2.46 4.87 18.22
CA GLY A 73 1.87 5.59 19.34
C GLY A 73 1.39 6.98 18.94
N LEU A 74 2.21 7.75 18.21
CA LEU A 74 1.85 9.09 17.73
C LEU A 74 0.71 9.04 16.71
N VAL A 75 0.74 8.11 15.76
CA VAL A 75 -0.34 7.91 14.79
C VAL A 75 -1.62 7.49 15.51
N GLY A 76 -1.55 6.55 16.45
CA GLY A 76 -2.68 6.11 17.26
C GLY A 76 -3.28 7.25 18.09
N ALA A 77 -2.43 8.08 18.71
CA ALA A 77 -2.87 9.26 19.46
C ALA A 77 -3.52 10.31 18.55
N ALA A 78 -2.96 10.55 17.36
CA ALA A 78 -3.55 11.45 16.37
C ALA A 78 -4.93 10.94 15.89
N VAL A 79 -5.04 9.65 15.57
CA VAL A 79 -6.31 9.01 15.18
C VAL A 79 -7.34 9.12 16.28
N PHE A 80 -6.95 8.81 17.53
CA PHE A 80 -7.82 8.97 18.69
C PHE A 80 -8.28 10.42 18.86
N TYR A 81 -7.35 11.39 18.77
CA TYR A 81 -7.69 12.81 18.88
C TYR A 81 -8.66 13.27 17.79
N LEU A 82 -8.43 12.87 16.54
CA LEU A 82 -9.27 13.23 15.38
C LEU A 82 -10.66 12.59 15.45
N GLU A 83 -10.79 11.39 16.03
CA GLU A 83 -12.06 10.65 16.08
C GLU A 83 -12.68 10.55 17.48
N ARG A 84 -12.16 11.26 18.50
CA ARG A 84 -12.63 11.20 19.91
C ARG A 84 -14.12 11.48 20.10
N GLY A 85 -14.73 12.28 19.24
CA GLY A 85 -16.17 12.60 19.27
C GLY A 85 -17.05 11.60 18.51
N ARG A 86 -16.46 10.62 17.81
CA ARG A 86 -17.17 9.66 16.96
C ARG A 86 -17.39 8.36 17.71
N ARG A 87 -18.63 7.88 17.77
CA ARG A 87 -18.94 6.52 18.27
C ARG A 87 -18.71 5.51 17.16
N ILE A 88 -17.50 4.95 17.08
CA ILE A 88 -17.12 3.96 16.06
C ILE A 88 -17.30 2.56 16.66
N PRO A 89 -18.24 1.74 16.15
CA PRO A 89 -18.46 0.40 16.69
C PRO A 89 -17.32 -0.53 16.27
N LEU A 90 -16.47 -0.93 17.23
CA LEU A 90 -15.45 -1.95 17.02
C LEU A 90 -16.09 -3.34 17.09
N ARG A 91 -16.02 -4.08 15.98
CA ARG A 91 -16.60 -5.42 15.87
C ARG A 91 -15.59 -6.32 15.18
N ALA A 92 -15.19 -7.42 15.83
CA ALA A 92 -14.21 -8.37 15.27
C ALA A 92 -14.58 -8.83 13.85
N ARG A 93 -15.88 -9.13 13.62
CA ARG A 93 -16.40 -9.51 12.29
C ARG A 93 -16.11 -8.48 11.19
N TYR A 94 -15.98 -7.18 11.51
CA TYR A 94 -15.70 -6.16 10.50
C TYR A 94 -14.25 -6.22 10.01
N PHE A 95 -13.30 -6.64 10.85
CA PHE A 95 -11.92 -6.85 10.41
C PHE A 95 -11.84 -8.03 9.43
N GLY A 96 -12.48 -9.16 9.75
CA GLY A 96 -12.54 -10.30 8.83
C GLY A 96 -13.21 -9.97 7.49
N LEU A 97 -14.35 -9.27 7.53
CA LEU A 97 -15.01 -8.79 6.31
C LEU A 97 -14.15 -7.81 5.51
N LEU A 98 -13.38 -6.94 6.18
CA LEU A 98 -12.47 -6.00 5.52
C LEU A 98 -11.36 -6.72 4.77
N VAL A 99 -10.74 -7.73 5.39
CA VAL A 99 -9.71 -8.54 4.73
C VAL A 99 -10.31 -9.29 3.54
N GLY A 100 -11.50 -9.91 3.71
CA GLY A 100 -12.19 -10.58 2.61
C GLY A 100 -12.60 -9.66 1.47
N GLU A 101 -13.12 -8.46 1.77
CA GLU A 101 -13.43 -7.43 0.77
C GLU A 101 -12.15 -6.99 0.02
N SER A 102 -11.04 -6.84 0.74
CA SER A 102 -9.75 -6.45 0.17
C SER A 102 -9.16 -7.53 -0.72
N ALA A 103 -9.35 -8.82 -0.39
CA ALA A 103 -8.97 -9.94 -1.25
C ALA A 103 -9.75 -9.93 -2.57
N LEU A 104 -11.06 -9.66 -2.51
CA LEU A 104 -11.88 -9.52 -3.70
C LEU A 104 -11.43 -8.33 -4.56
N TYR A 105 -11.15 -7.18 -3.95
CA TYR A 105 -10.59 -6.03 -4.68
C TYR A 105 -9.23 -6.36 -5.30
N ALA A 106 -8.36 -7.07 -4.61
CA ALA A 106 -7.04 -7.46 -5.12
C ALA A 106 -7.19 -8.27 -6.41
N PHE A 107 -8.04 -9.30 -6.37
CA PHE A 107 -8.33 -10.13 -7.54
C PHE A 107 -8.96 -9.31 -8.68
N VAL A 108 -10.01 -8.55 -8.41
CA VAL A 108 -10.74 -7.79 -9.43
C VAL A 108 -9.85 -6.73 -10.08
N VAL A 109 -9.10 -5.97 -9.28
CA VAL A 109 -8.19 -4.94 -9.78
C VAL A 109 -7.07 -5.57 -10.60
N ALA A 110 -6.49 -6.68 -10.15
CA ALA A 110 -5.45 -7.39 -10.89
C ALA A 110 -5.96 -7.85 -12.26
N VAL A 111 -7.09 -8.56 -12.31
CA VAL A 111 -7.69 -9.04 -13.57
C VAL A 111 -8.01 -7.88 -14.49
N LEU A 112 -8.65 -6.81 -13.98
CA LEU A 112 -9.01 -5.64 -14.77
C LEU A 112 -7.77 -4.96 -15.37
N VAL A 113 -6.79 -4.62 -14.52
CA VAL A 113 -5.60 -3.88 -14.94
C VAL A 113 -4.75 -4.73 -15.89
N SER A 114 -4.54 -6.00 -15.59
CA SER A 114 -3.82 -6.93 -16.48
C SER A 114 -4.52 -7.05 -17.83
N SER A 115 -5.86 -7.16 -17.86
CA SER A 115 -6.61 -7.23 -19.12
C SER A 115 -6.45 -5.96 -19.96
N VAL A 116 -6.51 -4.79 -19.32
CA VAL A 116 -6.28 -3.50 -20.00
C VAL A 116 -4.86 -3.43 -20.57
N VAL A 117 -3.84 -3.80 -19.79
CA VAL A 117 -2.44 -3.81 -20.26
C VAL A 117 -2.27 -4.80 -21.43
N THR A 118 -2.82 -6.01 -21.33
CA THR A 118 -2.76 -7.01 -22.40
C THR A 118 -3.35 -6.48 -23.70
N VAL A 119 -4.51 -5.79 -23.64
CA VAL A 119 -5.14 -5.20 -24.84
C VAL A 119 -4.30 -4.05 -25.39
N LEU A 120 -3.81 -3.16 -24.53
CA LEU A 120 -3.00 -1.99 -24.94
C LEU A 120 -1.68 -2.38 -25.63
N PHE A 121 -1.10 -3.52 -25.23
CA PHE A 121 0.17 -4.02 -25.77
C PHE A 121 -0.01 -5.29 -26.61
N ALA A 122 -1.24 -5.60 -27.05
CA ALA A 122 -1.49 -6.71 -27.96
C ALA A 122 -0.71 -6.48 -29.28
N GLY A 123 0.09 -7.48 -29.69
CA GLY A 123 0.93 -7.39 -30.90
C GLY A 123 2.36 -6.91 -30.66
N PHE A 124 2.71 -6.49 -29.44
CA PHE A 124 4.10 -6.39 -29.02
C PHE A 124 4.56 -7.78 -28.55
N ALA A 125 5.82 -8.15 -28.83
CA ALA A 125 6.39 -9.39 -28.31
C ALA A 125 6.17 -9.44 -26.79
N PRO A 126 5.74 -10.59 -26.22
CA PRO A 126 5.55 -10.68 -24.79
C PRO A 126 6.91 -10.43 -24.12
N LEU A 127 7.11 -9.21 -23.60
CA LEU A 127 8.06 -9.04 -22.53
C LEU A 127 7.46 -9.84 -21.39
N ALA A 128 7.98 -11.04 -21.15
CA ALA A 128 7.96 -11.59 -19.81
C ALA A 128 8.33 -10.41 -18.91
N ALA A 129 7.42 -10.02 -18.02
CA ALA A 129 7.74 -9.00 -17.04
C ALA A 129 8.90 -9.57 -16.24
N ALA A 130 10.13 -9.25 -16.67
CA ALA A 130 11.35 -9.67 -16.03
C ALA A 130 11.42 -8.87 -14.73
N GLN A 131 10.62 -9.30 -13.77
CA GLN A 131 10.76 -8.89 -12.40
C GLN A 131 12.17 -9.29 -12.03
N ALA A 132 12.97 -8.32 -11.56
CA ALA A 132 14.31 -8.63 -11.10
C ALA A 132 14.20 -9.80 -10.10
N PRO A 133 15.11 -10.80 -10.14
CA PRO A 133 15.06 -11.92 -9.21
C PRO A 133 14.93 -11.38 -7.78
N ARG A 134 13.76 -11.60 -7.16
CA ARG A 134 13.51 -11.10 -5.82
C ARG A 134 14.42 -11.87 -4.85
N SER A 135 15.49 -11.21 -4.45
CA SER A 135 16.46 -11.74 -3.49
C SER A 135 15.77 -11.94 -2.14
N GLY A 136 16.09 -13.02 -1.41
CA GLY A 136 15.53 -13.23 -0.07
C GLY A 136 14.91 -14.59 0.24
N GLY A 137 14.53 -15.37 -0.77
CA GLY A 137 13.73 -16.58 -0.58
C GLY A 137 12.25 -16.27 -0.27
N LEU A 138 11.42 -17.32 -0.18
CA LEU A 138 9.96 -17.18 -0.05
C LEU A 138 9.53 -16.33 1.15
N LEU A 139 10.17 -16.52 2.31
CA LEU A 139 9.83 -15.80 3.54
C LEU A 139 10.08 -14.29 3.42
N ALA A 140 11.18 -13.90 2.76
CA ALA A 140 11.49 -12.51 2.52
C ALA A 140 10.54 -11.88 1.51
N GLN A 141 10.18 -12.61 0.45
CA GLN A 141 9.20 -12.13 -0.53
C GLN A 141 7.82 -11.96 0.11
N LEU A 142 7.42 -12.88 0.99
CA LEU A 142 6.18 -12.75 1.76
C LEU A 142 6.23 -11.51 2.68
N ALA A 143 7.34 -11.32 3.39
CA ALA A 143 7.54 -10.13 4.21
C ALA A 143 7.39 -8.86 3.37
N LEU A 144 8.16 -8.74 2.28
CA LEU A 144 8.13 -7.57 1.39
C LEU A 144 6.73 -7.32 0.81
N SER A 145 5.99 -8.36 0.43
CA SER A 145 4.61 -8.26 -0.07
C SER A 145 3.66 -7.65 0.98
N ILE A 146 3.75 -8.13 2.23
CA ILE A 146 2.93 -7.62 3.34
C ILE A 146 3.34 -6.18 3.70
N GLY A 147 4.64 -5.91 3.71
CA GLY A 147 5.21 -4.59 4.00
C GLY A 147 4.81 -3.55 2.96
N ALA A 148 4.85 -3.91 1.67
CA ALA A 148 4.47 -3.04 0.57
C ALA A 148 3.07 -2.46 0.78
N GLY A 149 2.11 -3.33 1.13
CA GLY A 149 0.75 -2.90 1.42
C GLY A 149 0.61 -1.84 2.52
N VAL A 150 1.46 -1.83 3.56
CA VAL A 150 1.36 -0.76 4.59
C VAL A 150 2.21 0.44 4.21
N TYR A 151 3.50 0.22 3.97
CA TYR A 151 4.47 1.31 3.86
C TYR A 151 4.35 2.07 2.55
N GLU A 152 4.06 1.38 1.43
CA GLU A 152 3.84 2.07 0.14
C GLU A 152 2.50 2.79 0.14
N GLU A 153 1.45 2.21 0.71
CA GLU A 153 0.18 2.94 0.82
C GLU A 153 0.31 4.16 1.74
N LEU A 154 1.03 4.05 2.85
CA LEU A 154 1.28 5.19 3.73
C LEU A 154 2.04 6.30 2.99
N LEU A 155 3.15 5.94 2.34
CA LEU A 155 3.98 6.89 1.62
C LEU A 155 3.24 7.52 0.43
N PHE A 156 2.73 6.72 -0.49
CA PHE A 156 2.20 7.23 -1.75
C PHE A 156 0.79 7.82 -1.60
N ARG A 157 -0.07 7.28 -0.73
CA ARG A 157 -1.49 7.69 -0.68
C ARG A 157 -1.70 8.72 0.41
N VAL A 158 -1.20 8.46 1.61
CA VAL A 158 -1.39 9.36 2.75
C VAL A 158 -0.47 10.56 2.65
N LEU A 159 0.84 10.35 2.51
CA LEU A 159 1.81 11.45 2.48
C LEU A 159 1.85 12.16 1.13
N LEU A 160 2.13 11.43 0.04
CA LEU A 160 2.31 12.03 -1.28
C LEU A 160 0.98 12.54 -1.86
N VAL A 161 -0.02 11.67 -2.11
CA VAL A 161 -1.30 12.12 -2.70
C VAL A 161 -2.03 13.08 -1.75
N GLY A 162 -2.04 12.81 -0.45
CA GLY A 162 -2.62 13.73 0.55
C GLY A 162 -1.94 15.10 0.56
N GLY A 163 -0.59 15.13 0.55
CA GLY A 163 0.21 16.35 0.50
C GLY A 163 0.03 17.13 -0.81
N LEU A 164 0.07 16.44 -1.95
CA LEU A 164 -0.18 17.03 -3.27
C LEU A 164 -1.60 17.61 -3.35
N ALA A 165 -2.62 16.87 -2.92
CA ALA A 165 -3.99 17.36 -2.93
C ALA A 165 -4.15 18.60 -2.03
N PHE A 166 -3.49 18.62 -0.87
CA PHE A 166 -3.47 19.77 0.03
C PHE A 166 -2.78 21.00 -0.59
N ALA A 167 -1.66 20.82 -1.29
CA ALA A 167 -0.97 21.88 -2.01
C ALA A 167 -1.82 22.39 -3.20
N PHE A 168 -2.28 21.48 -4.05
CA PHE A 168 -3.08 21.78 -5.24
C PHE A 168 -4.41 22.47 -4.92
N ARG A 169 -5.04 22.14 -3.78
CA ARG A 169 -6.26 22.83 -3.31
C ARG A 169 -6.05 24.31 -3.00
N ARG A 170 -4.81 24.78 -2.80
CA ARG A 170 -4.49 26.20 -2.56
C ARG A 170 -4.30 26.99 -3.86
N VAL A 171 -3.96 26.33 -4.95
CA VAL A 171 -3.57 26.99 -6.21
C VAL A 171 -4.64 26.81 -7.28
N LEU A 172 -5.32 25.67 -7.33
CA LEU A 172 -6.35 25.40 -8.34
C LEU A 172 -7.69 26.03 -7.96
N ALA A 173 -8.26 26.79 -8.90
CA ALA A 173 -9.59 27.40 -8.75
C ALA A 173 -10.71 26.37 -8.49
N ARG A 174 -10.61 25.18 -9.11
CA ARG A 174 -11.61 24.11 -9.00
C ARG A 174 -11.07 22.96 -8.14
N LYS A 175 -11.46 22.94 -6.85
CA LYS A 175 -10.99 21.98 -5.83
C LYS A 175 -11.17 20.49 -6.21
N ARG A 176 -12.16 20.17 -7.05
CA ARG A 176 -12.36 18.79 -7.56
C ARG A 176 -11.18 18.28 -8.40
N TRP A 177 -10.50 19.17 -9.13
CA TRP A 177 -9.35 18.79 -9.96
C TRP A 177 -8.07 18.61 -9.14
N ALA A 178 -7.98 19.20 -7.95
CA ALA A 178 -6.81 19.05 -7.09
C ALA A 178 -6.57 17.58 -6.70
N TYR A 179 -7.64 16.85 -6.35
CA TYR A 179 -7.53 15.43 -6.02
C TYR A 179 -7.24 14.57 -7.25
N LEU A 180 -7.88 14.85 -8.38
CA LEU A 180 -7.62 14.13 -9.63
C LEU A 180 -6.17 14.28 -10.09
N ALA A 181 -5.66 15.52 -10.10
CA ALA A 181 -4.27 15.81 -10.44
C ALA A 181 -3.30 15.14 -9.46
N ALA A 182 -3.58 15.20 -8.15
CA ALA A 182 -2.76 14.54 -7.14
C ALA A 182 -2.75 13.02 -7.29
N ALA A 183 -3.90 12.40 -7.58
CA ALA A 183 -4.00 10.96 -7.78
C ALA A 183 -3.26 10.50 -9.05
N VAL A 184 -3.37 11.23 -10.15
CA VAL A 184 -2.65 10.93 -11.39
C VAL A 184 -1.14 11.09 -11.21
N LEU A 185 -0.70 12.22 -10.65
CA LEU A 185 0.72 12.46 -10.41
C LEU A 185 1.29 11.46 -9.39
N GLY A 186 0.56 11.17 -8.31
CA GLY A 186 0.96 10.18 -7.31
C GLY A 186 1.09 8.79 -7.90
N ALA A 187 0.17 8.37 -8.77
CA ALA A 187 0.26 7.07 -9.46
C ALA A 187 1.42 7.01 -10.46
N LEU A 188 1.74 8.12 -11.15
CA LEU A 188 2.92 8.20 -12.02
C LEU A 188 4.20 8.06 -11.20
N LEU A 189 4.31 8.78 -10.08
CA LEU A 189 5.47 8.71 -9.19
C LEU A 189 5.60 7.33 -8.53
N PHE A 190 4.48 6.70 -8.17
CA PHE A 190 4.45 5.30 -7.71
C PHE A 190 5.01 4.34 -8.75
N SER A 191 4.59 4.47 -10.02
CA SER A 191 5.13 3.65 -11.09
C SER A 191 6.62 3.90 -11.31
N ALA A 192 7.03 5.17 -11.39
CA ALA A 192 8.42 5.57 -11.59
C ALA A 192 9.35 5.05 -10.47
N ALA A 193 8.89 5.08 -9.21
CA ALA A 193 9.65 4.61 -8.05
C ALA A 193 10.15 3.17 -8.19
N HIS A 194 9.40 2.30 -8.87
CA HIS A 194 9.75 0.89 -9.06
C HIS A 194 10.94 0.66 -10.00
N TYR A 195 11.38 1.68 -10.72
CA TYR A 195 12.52 1.62 -11.65
C TYR A 195 13.75 2.35 -11.09
N THR A 196 13.73 2.71 -9.80
CA THR A 196 14.80 3.47 -9.15
C THR A 196 15.51 2.66 -8.08
N GLY A 197 16.77 3.00 -7.80
CA GLY A 197 17.58 2.35 -6.78
C GLY A 197 18.22 1.03 -7.24
N LEU A 198 19.03 0.44 -6.36
CA LEU A 198 19.84 -0.74 -6.66
C LEU A 198 19.02 -1.98 -7.04
N TYR A 199 17.77 -2.06 -6.58
CA TYR A 199 16.86 -3.17 -6.80
C TYR A 199 15.64 -2.77 -7.66
N GLY A 200 15.73 -1.67 -8.40
CA GLY A 200 14.70 -1.26 -9.34
C GLY A 200 14.56 -2.25 -10.50
N ASP A 201 13.34 -2.41 -11.01
CA ASP A 201 13.09 -3.22 -12.20
C ASP A 201 13.70 -2.57 -13.45
N VAL A 202 13.87 -3.36 -14.51
CA VAL A 202 14.17 -2.84 -15.83
C VAL A 202 12.94 -2.10 -16.37
N LEU A 203 13.13 -0.85 -16.81
CA LEU A 203 12.05 -0.04 -17.35
C LEU A 203 11.46 -0.68 -18.61
N ALA A 204 10.19 -1.07 -18.52
CA ALA A 204 9.40 -1.60 -19.62
C ALA A 204 8.02 -0.96 -19.63
N ALA A 205 7.52 -0.60 -20.81
CA ALA A 205 6.23 0.08 -20.93
C ALA A 205 5.04 -0.73 -20.35
N PRO A 206 4.92 -2.06 -20.56
CA PRO A 206 3.82 -2.83 -19.98
C PRO A 206 3.80 -2.81 -18.44
N SER A 207 4.94 -3.03 -17.80
CA SER A 207 5.05 -3.00 -16.33
C SER A 207 4.86 -1.59 -15.78
N PHE A 208 5.31 -0.55 -16.48
CA PHE A 208 5.11 0.84 -16.08
C PHE A 208 3.63 1.23 -16.13
N VAL A 209 2.94 0.88 -17.22
CA VAL A 209 1.50 1.14 -17.38
C VAL A 209 0.69 0.31 -16.38
N PHE A 210 1.05 -0.96 -16.16
CA PHE A 210 0.43 -1.78 -15.14
C PHE A 210 0.50 -1.11 -13.76
N ARG A 211 1.69 -0.72 -13.31
CA ARG A 211 1.88 -0.06 -12.00
C ARG A 211 1.18 1.29 -11.90
N PHE A 212 1.16 2.05 -12.98
CA PHE A 212 0.43 3.31 -13.04
C PHE A 212 -1.09 3.09 -12.84
N LEU A 213 -1.69 2.18 -13.61
CA LEU A 213 -3.12 1.87 -13.52
C LEU A 213 -3.49 1.22 -12.18
N PHE A 214 -2.64 0.32 -11.67
CA PHE A 214 -2.78 -0.29 -10.35
C PHE A 214 -2.70 0.76 -9.24
N GLY A 215 -1.75 1.70 -9.33
CA GLY A 215 -1.63 2.86 -8.44
C GLY A 215 -2.88 3.75 -8.46
N LEU A 216 -3.48 3.99 -9.63
CA LEU A 216 -4.76 4.70 -9.76
C LEU A 216 -5.92 3.95 -9.09
N ALA A 217 -6.01 2.64 -9.29
CA ALA A 217 -7.03 1.80 -8.66
C ALA A 217 -6.91 1.83 -7.12
N LEU A 218 -5.70 1.75 -6.59
CA LEU A 218 -5.43 1.88 -5.16
C LEU A 218 -5.75 3.29 -4.63
N ASN A 219 -5.49 4.36 -5.40
CA ASN A 219 -5.94 5.71 -5.05
C ASN A 219 -7.47 5.80 -4.96
N ALA A 220 -8.20 5.14 -5.87
CA ALA A 220 -9.65 5.07 -5.81
C ALA A 220 -10.13 4.31 -4.58
N LEU A 221 -9.54 3.15 -4.27
CA LEU A 221 -9.87 2.37 -3.07
C LEU A 221 -9.57 3.15 -1.78
N PHE A 222 -8.45 3.86 -1.71
CA PHE A 222 -8.10 4.73 -0.59
C PHE A 222 -9.18 5.79 -0.35
N LEU A 223 -9.64 6.49 -1.39
CA LEU A 223 -10.66 7.53 -1.28
C LEU A 223 -12.06 6.97 -0.93
N LEU A 224 -12.42 5.83 -1.52
CA LEU A 224 -13.76 5.23 -1.40
C LEU A 224 -13.92 4.40 -0.13
N ARG A 225 -12.88 3.69 0.29
CA ARG A 225 -12.93 2.68 1.37
C ARG A 225 -11.97 2.94 2.52
N GLY A 226 -10.95 3.79 2.33
CA GLY A 226 -10.01 4.19 3.37
C GLY A 226 -8.69 3.41 3.34
N PHE A 227 -7.77 3.81 4.20
CA PHE A 227 -6.39 3.32 4.24
C PHE A 227 -6.28 1.79 4.37
N ALA A 228 -6.97 1.19 5.34
CA ALA A 228 -6.84 -0.25 5.60
C ALA A 228 -7.23 -1.11 4.39
N VAL A 229 -8.30 -0.74 3.66
CA VAL A 229 -8.72 -1.51 2.48
C VAL A 229 -7.68 -1.40 1.36
N ALA A 230 -7.12 -0.20 1.12
CA ALA A 230 -6.05 -0.05 0.13
C ALA A 230 -4.81 -0.87 0.52
N ALA A 231 -4.40 -0.82 1.80
CA ALA A 231 -3.25 -1.54 2.31
C ALA A 231 -3.38 -3.06 2.22
N TRP A 232 -4.52 -3.60 2.67
CA TRP A 232 -4.80 -5.02 2.54
C TRP A 232 -4.95 -5.45 1.08
N THR A 233 -5.56 -4.62 0.23
CA THR A 233 -5.70 -4.95 -1.20
C THR A 233 -4.34 -5.09 -1.86
N HIS A 234 -3.43 -4.15 -1.61
CA HIS A 234 -2.08 -4.20 -2.16
C HIS A 234 -1.28 -5.38 -1.60
N ALA A 235 -1.25 -5.57 -0.27
CA ALA A 235 -0.54 -6.71 0.33
C ALA A 235 -1.06 -8.06 -0.20
N LEU A 236 -2.38 -8.23 -0.30
CA LEU A 236 -2.98 -9.46 -0.78
C LEU A 236 -2.73 -9.67 -2.28
N TYR A 237 -2.74 -8.61 -3.08
CA TYR A 237 -2.35 -8.72 -4.49
C TYR A 237 -0.93 -9.28 -4.62
N ASP A 238 0.05 -8.71 -3.91
CA ASP A 238 1.44 -9.17 -3.97
C ASP A 238 1.58 -10.62 -3.49
N VAL A 239 0.87 -11.00 -2.42
CA VAL A 239 0.85 -12.38 -1.93
C VAL A 239 0.23 -13.34 -2.96
N MET A 240 -0.85 -12.93 -3.65
CA MET A 240 -1.48 -13.75 -4.68
C MET A 240 -0.58 -13.95 -5.91
N ILE A 241 0.21 -12.94 -6.27
CA ILE A 241 1.26 -13.09 -7.29
C ILE A 241 2.34 -14.07 -6.78
N LEU A 242 2.81 -13.89 -5.55
CA LEU A 242 3.86 -14.73 -4.95
C LEU A 242 3.47 -16.21 -4.88
N THR A 243 2.21 -16.51 -4.58
CA THR A 243 1.71 -17.90 -4.48
C THR A 243 1.27 -18.49 -5.82
N GLY A 244 1.28 -17.72 -6.91
CA GLY A 244 0.81 -18.15 -8.22
C GLY A 244 -0.70 -18.23 -8.35
N LEU A 245 -1.47 -17.62 -7.43
CA LEU A 245 -2.93 -17.51 -7.59
C LEU A 245 -3.31 -16.55 -8.71
N LEU A 246 -2.50 -15.52 -8.91
CA LEU A 246 -2.59 -14.55 -10.00
C LEU A 246 -1.28 -14.63 -10.79
N GLY A 247 -1.24 -15.36 -11.90
CA GLY A 247 -0.02 -15.57 -12.69
C GLY A 247 -0.01 -16.92 -13.38
#